data_AF-A0A932ZQM1-F1
#
_entry.id   AF-A0A932ZQM1-F1
#
_cell.length_a   1.000
_cell.length_b   1.000
_cell.length_c   1.000
_cell.angle_alpha   90.00
_cell.angle_beta   90.00
_cell.angle_gamma   90.00
#
_symmetry.space_group_name_H-M   'P 1'
#
loop_
_entity.id
_entity.type
_entity.pdbx_description
1 polymer ?
#
loop_
_entity_poly.entity_id
_entity_poly.type
_entity_poly.pdbx_seq_one_letter_code
_entity_poly.pdbx_strand_id
1 'polypeptide(L)'
;MRIAAVAAAWTLALGAWADLGPWHSRAFASPVSVAWTWPGGERGSMTLGGQGGVFTPAAPGTAVVVRCEGADASGQDAWESSWGVTNRGMRFEAGLPRESGTYWVAQRVGRIDRRIVAAFAVAGGRDREADARSFPPVTRHDSEKIRRYRSAYEPPAWQAFAPRWADAFPMSHGVRVADFCSHDGDRCLVVDPDVLDLFARIATELEGWGIPAHALRPISGYRSHDHNRSEGGAARSRHRYGDAIDFIVDADADGRMDDLDGDGDTDGNDLWRVALLVEDLQAGNASWRGGCGLYLSDTTIGSVHIDTRGHRARWGTGALDARWDRLARERGITDE
;
A
#
# COMPACT_ATOMS: atom_id res chain seq x y z
N MET A 1 5.90 -0.46 -35.27
CA MET A 1 6.88 -1.55 -35.08
C MET A 1 6.32 -2.49 -34.01
N ARG A 2 6.15 -3.78 -34.31
CA ARG A 2 5.43 -4.73 -33.44
C ARG A 2 6.17 -4.91 -32.11
N ILE A 3 5.53 -4.56 -31.00
CA ILE A 3 6.03 -4.76 -29.63
C ILE A 3 5.93 -6.26 -29.34
N ALA A 4 7.08 -6.91 -29.18
CA ALA A 4 7.15 -8.29 -28.72
C ALA A 4 6.74 -8.34 -27.25
N ALA A 5 5.58 -8.96 -27.00
CA ALA A 5 5.04 -9.23 -25.68
C ALA A 5 6.00 -10.14 -24.90
N VAL A 6 6.72 -9.57 -23.94
CA VAL A 6 7.30 -10.35 -22.85
C VAL A 6 6.14 -10.64 -21.91
N ALA A 7 5.93 -11.93 -21.60
CA ALA A 7 4.88 -12.42 -20.72
C ALA A 7 4.82 -11.59 -19.43
N ALA A 8 3.89 -10.65 -19.38
CA ALA A 8 3.70 -9.79 -18.23
C ALA A 8 3.20 -10.65 -17.06
N ALA A 9 3.85 -10.52 -15.91
CA ALA A 9 3.24 -10.80 -14.63
C ALA A 9 2.35 -9.58 -14.34
N TRP A 10 1.10 -9.81 -13.97
CA TRP A 10 0.09 -8.77 -13.80
C TRP A 10 -0.35 -8.78 -12.35
N THR A 11 -0.89 -7.65 -11.86
CA THR A 11 -1.32 -7.52 -10.46
C THR A 11 -2.78 -7.06 -10.37
N LEU A 12 -3.55 -7.82 -9.60
CA LEU A 12 -4.93 -7.54 -9.22
C LEU A 12 -4.95 -6.92 -7.84
N ALA A 13 -5.43 -5.69 -7.70
CA ALA A 13 -5.88 -5.22 -6.39
C ALA A 13 -7.40 -5.41 -6.29
N LEU A 14 -7.89 -6.06 -5.24
CA LEU A 14 -9.31 -6.22 -4.92
C LEU A 14 -9.60 -5.45 -3.64
N GLY A 15 -10.40 -4.39 -3.69
CA GLY A 15 -10.97 -3.74 -2.52
C GLY A 15 -12.49 -3.87 -2.51
N ALA A 16 -13.12 -4.13 -1.36
CA ALA A 16 -14.58 -4.20 -1.26
C ALA A 16 -15.15 -3.00 -0.49
N TRP A 17 -16.31 -2.52 -0.93
CA TRP A 17 -16.98 -1.32 -0.42
C TRP A 17 -18.51 -1.39 -0.37
N ALA A 18 -19.07 -0.54 0.49
CA ALA A 18 -20.44 -0.06 0.47
C ALA A 18 -20.46 1.45 0.12
N ASP A 19 -21.54 1.87 -0.55
CA ASP A 19 -21.74 3.11 -1.30
C ASP A 19 -21.18 4.45 -0.75
N LEU A 20 -20.82 5.34 -1.69
CA LEU A 20 -20.34 6.72 -1.51
C LEU A 20 -21.52 7.70 -1.60
N GLY A 21 -22.26 7.85 -0.50
CA GLY A 21 -23.07 9.05 -0.24
C GLY A 21 -22.27 10.12 0.51
N PRO A 22 -22.68 11.41 0.48
CA PRO A 22 -22.04 12.40 1.33
C PRO A 22 -22.43 12.06 2.77
N TRP A 23 -21.42 11.80 3.59
CA TRP A 23 -21.51 11.52 5.03
C TRP A 23 -21.82 10.06 5.43
N HIS A 24 -20.82 9.48 6.10
CA HIS A 24 -20.83 8.26 6.92
C HIS A 24 -20.60 6.91 6.22
N SER A 25 -19.34 6.47 6.34
CA SER A 25 -18.91 5.10 6.58
C SER A 25 -19.97 4.22 7.26
N ARG A 26 -20.62 3.36 6.49
CA ARG A 26 -21.11 2.10 7.05
C ARG A 26 -20.16 1.02 6.57
N ALA A 27 -19.36 0.50 7.50
CA ALA A 27 -18.74 -0.80 7.31
C ALA A 27 -19.82 -1.80 6.85
N PHE A 28 -19.42 -2.79 6.07
CA PHE A 28 -20.34 -3.83 5.64
C PHE A 28 -21.18 -4.36 6.82
N ALA A 29 -22.49 -4.44 6.66
CA ALA A 29 -23.34 -5.12 7.65
C ALA A 29 -23.02 -6.62 7.75
N SER A 30 -22.41 -7.19 6.70
CA SER A 30 -22.01 -8.61 6.60
C SER A 30 -20.72 -8.74 5.78
N PRO A 31 -19.79 -9.64 6.13
CA PRO A 31 -18.49 -9.71 5.46
C PRO A 31 -18.55 -10.11 3.98
N VAL A 32 -17.62 -9.60 3.17
CA VAL A 32 -17.46 -9.99 1.76
C VAL A 32 -16.29 -10.96 1.62
N SER A 33 -16.56 -12.22 1.30
CA SER A 33 -15.56 -13.25 1.04
C SER A 33 -15.12 -13.24 -0.43
N VAL A 34 -13.94 -12.69 -0.71
CA VAL A 34 -13.34 -12.73 -2.04
C VAL A 34 -12.45 -13.96 -2.16
N ALA A 35 -12.65 -14.77 -3.19
CA ALA A 35 -11.79 -15.90 -3.52
C ALA A 35 -11.29 -15.79 -4.96
N TRP A 36 -10.10 -16.32 -5.23
CA TRP A 36 -9.53 -16.32 -6.57
C TRP A 36 -8.83 -17.64 -6.85
N THR A 37 -8.72 -17.97 -8.13
CA THR A 37 -7.98 -19.15 -8.59
C THR A 37 -7.02 -18.73 -9.69
N TRP A 38 -5.73 -18.92 -9.43
CA TRP A 38 -4.66 -18.58 -10.35
C TRP A 38 -4.65 -19.52 -11.56
N PRO A 39 -4.09 -19.10 -12.71
CA PRO A 39 -3.90 -19.99 -13.86
C PRO A 39 -3.07 -21.25 -13.55
N GLY A 40 -2.23 -21.21 -12.50
CA GLY A 40 -1.50 -22.37 -11.96
C GLY A 40 -2.29 -23.28 -11.01
N GLY A 41 -3.57 -22.98 -10.75
CA GLY A 41 -4.45 -23.76 -9.87
C GLY A 41 -4.36 -23.42 -8.39
N GLU A 42 -3.38 -22.61 -7.99
CA GLU A 42 -3.29 -22.04 -6.65
C GLU A 42 -4.55 -21.20 -6.33
N ARG A 43 -5.04 -21.27 -5.09
CA ARG A 43 -6.26 -20.60 -4.64
C ARG A 43 -5.97 -19.72 -3.44
N GLY A 44 -6.56 -18.53 -3.43
CA GLY A 44 -6.57 -17.66 -2.26
C GLY A 44 -7.99 -17.24 -1.92
N SER A 45 -8.21 -16.86 -0.66
CA SER A 45 -9.46 -16.30 -0.21
C SER A 45 -9.24 -15.36 0.96
N MET A 46 -10.07 -14.32 1.05
CA MET A 46 -10.09 -13.37 2.15
C MET A 46 -11.53 -12.94 2.43
N THR A 47 -11.83 -12.72 3.70
CA THR A 47 -13.10 -12.16 4.14
C THR A 47 -12.90 -10.70 4.59
N LEU A 48 -13.56 -9.77 3.89
CA LEU A 48 -13.52 -8.34 4.13
C LEU A 48 -14.66 -7.96 5.08
N GLY A 49 -14.32 -7.68 6.34
CA GLY A 49 -15.28 -7.29 7.39
C GLY A 49 -15.53 -5.77 7.51
N GLY A 50 -14.96 -4.94 6.63
CA GLY A 50 -14.99 -3.47 6.74
C GLY A 50 -14.36 -2.76 5.54
N GLN A 51 -13.85 -1.53 5.74
CA GLN A 51 -12.99 -0.87 4.75
C GLN A 51 -11.65 -1.62 4.69
N GLY A 52 -11.34 -2.21 3.53
CA GLY A 52 -10.12 -2.97 3.34
C GLY A 52 -9.88 -3.32 1.88
N GLY A 53 -8.62 -3.42 1.51
CA GLY A 53 -8.14 -3.83 0.19
C GLY A 53 -7.18 -5.00 0.30
N VAL A 54 -7.08 -5.79 -0.76
CA VAL A 54 -6.00 -6.75 -0.99
C VAL A 54 -5.33 -6.44 -2.30
N PHE A 55 -4.01 -6.52 -2.30
CA PHE A 55 -3.17 -6.38 -3.49
C PHE A 55 -2.56 -7.74 -3.77
N THR A 56 -2.84 -8.32 -4.93
CA THR A 56 -2.42 -9.67 -5.26
C THR A 56 -2.05 -9.84 -6.75
N PRO A 57 -0.87 -10.37 -7.11
CA PRO A 57 -0.46 -10.54 -8.50
C PRO A 57 -1.42 -11.46 -9.32
N ALA A 58 -2.21 -10.95 -10.29
CA ALA A 58 -3.08 -11.76 -11.17
C ALA A 58 -2.90 -11.54 -12.68
N ALA A 59 -2.74 -12.61 -13.46
CA ALA A 59 -2.76 -12.58 -14.93
C ALA A 59 -4.14 -12.23 -15.53
N PRO A 60 -4.22 -11.63 -16.73
CA PRO A 60 -5.42 -11.47 -17.52
C PRO A 60 -6.21 -12.76 -17.66
N GLY A 61 -7.54 -12.65 -17.56
CA GLY A 61 -8.41 -13.81 -17.61
C GLY A 61 -8.35 -14.73 -16.40
N THR A 62 -7.57 -14.41 -15.36
CA THR A 62 -7.66 -15.09 -14.05
C THR A 62 -9.09 -14.99 -13.57
N ALA A 63 -9.67 -16.14 -13.18
CA ALA A 63 -11.02 -16.17 -12.65
C ALA A 63 -11.03 -15.59 -11.24
N VAL A 64 -11.75 -14.49 -11.07
CA VAL A 64 -12.03 -13.88 -9.77
C VAL A 64 -13.44 -14.27 -9.36
N VAL A 65 -13.56 -14.77 -8.13
CA VAL A 65 -14.82 -15.22 -7.54
C VAL A 65 -15.11 -14.37 -6.32
N VAL A 66 -15.99 -13.38 -6.47
CA VAL A 66 -16.46 -12.57 -5.34
C VAL A 66 -17.72 -13.21 -4.77
N ARG A 67 -17.73 -13.50 -3.46
CA ARG A 67 -18.89 -13.98 -2.72
C ARG A 67 -19.19 -13.01 -1.58
N CYS A 68 -20.42 -12.56 -1.46
CA CYS A 68 -20.84 -11.85 -0.25
C CYS A 68 -21.51 -12.84 0.69
N GLU A 69 -21.02 -12.94 1.93
CA GLU A 69 -21.71 -13.71 2.95
C GLU A 69 -22.80 -12.83 3.57
N GLY A 70 -24.04 -13.35 3.69
CA GLY A 70 -25.15 -12.62 4.31
C GLY A 70 -25.92 -11.63 3.42
N ALA A 71 -25.87 -11.76 2.09
CA ALA A 71 -26.92 -11.18 1.24
C ALA A 71 -28.23 -11.97 1.41
N ASP A 72 -29.38 -11.32 1.32
CA ASP A 72 -30.65 -12.02 1.43
C ASP A 72 -30.76 -13.11 0.34
N ALA A 73 -31.28 -14.28 0.71
CA ALA A 73 -31.42 -15.41 -0.21
C ALA A 73 -32.54 -15.17 -1.25
N SER A 74 -33.00 -13.93 -1.44
CA SER A 74 -34.16 -13.61 -2.28
C SER A 74 -33.91 -13.84 -3.77
N GLY A 75 -32.64 -14.00 -4.17
CA GLY A 75 -32.24 -14.24 -5.57
C GLY A 75 -32.42 -13.04 -6.49
N GLN A 76 -32.71 -11.85 -5.94
CA GLN A 76 -32.91 -10.62 -6.71
C GLN A 76 -31.61 -9.83 -6.95
N ASP A 77 -30.50 -10.27 -6.35
CA ASP A 77 -29.20 -9.63 -6.51
C ASP A 77 -28.65 -9.77 -7.94
N ALA A 78 -28.13 -8.65 -8.44
CA ALA A 78 -27.47 -8.58 -9.73
C ALA A 78 -26.09 -7.97 -9.57
N TRP A 79 -25.10 -8.63 -10.13
CA TRP A 79 -23.76 -8.12 -10.23
C TRP A 79 -23.57 -7.48 -11.60
N GLU A 80 -22.94 -6.32 -11.61
CA GLU A 80 -22.47 -5.63 -12.81
C GLU A 80 -20.98 -5.36 -12.67
N SER A 81 -20.29 -5.27 -13.79
CA SER A 81 -18.88 -4.91 -13.81
C SER A 81 -18.61 -3.87 -14.90
N SER A 82 -17.63 -3.03 -14.67
CA SER A 82 -17.15 -2.03 -15.64
C SER A 82 -16.70 -2.60 -16.99
N TRP A 83 -16.43 -3.90 -17.08
CA TRP A 83 -16.05 -4.58 -18.32
C TRP A 83 -17.18 -5.43 -18.92
N GLY A 84 -18.42 -5.18 -18.51
CA GLY A 84 -19.62 -5.71 -19.16
C GLY A 84 -20.04 -7.11 -18.76
N VAL A 85 -19.39 -7.73 -17.75
CA VAL A 85 -19.84 -9.01 -17.19
C VAL A 85 -20.92 -8.74 -16.14
N THR A 86 -22.04 -9.46 -16.26
CA THR A 86 -23.15 -9.41 -15.30
C THR A 86 -23.51 -10.81 -14.82
N ASN A 87 -23.63 -11.00 -13.51
CA ASN A 87 -24.05 -12.27 -12.90
C ASN A 87 -25.32 -12.06 -12.08
N ARG A 88 -26.14 -13.10 -11.90
CA ARG A 88 -27.30 -13.06 -10.99
C ARG A 88 -27.07 -13.97 -9.79
N GLY A 89 -27.54 -13.56 -8.61
CA GLY A 89 -27.41 -14.32 -7.36
C GLY A 89 -26.20 -13.91 -6.50
N MET A 90 -25.85 -14.75 -5.52
CA MET A 90 -24.88 -14.40 -4.45
C MET A 90 -23.40 -14.45 -4.86
N ARG A 91 -23.09 -14.75 -6.13
CA ARG A 91 -21.73 -14.97 -6.62
C ARG A 91 -21.47 -14.19 -7.90
N PHE A 92 -20.41 -13.38 -7.90
CA PHE A 92 -19.79 -12.90 -9.12
C PHE A 92 -18.59 -13.80 -9.46
N GLU A 93 -18.53 -14.23 -10.71
CA GLU A 93 -17.45 -15.01 -11.27
C GLU A 93 -17.21 -14.51 -12.67
N ALA A 94 -16.01 -13.98 -12.90
CA ALA A 94 -15.59 -13.47 -14.19
C ALA A 94 -14.08 -13.63 -14.33
N GLY A 95 -13.63 -13.80 -15.58
CA GLY A 95 -12.23 -13.58 -15.91
C GLY A 95 -11.91 -12.09 -15.84
N LEU A 96 -10.73 -11.75 -15.32
CA LEU A 96 -10.25 -10.37 -15.36
C LEU A 96 -10.13 -9.85 -16.81
N PRO A 97 -10.36 -8.54 -17.03
CA PRO A 97 -10.10 -7.89 -18.30
C PRO A 97 -8.70 -8.15 -18.84
N ARG A 98 -8.58 -8.16 -20.17
CA ARG A 98 -7.29 -8.34 -20.86
C ARG A 98 -6.49 -7.07 -21.03
N GLU A 99 -7.14 -5.92 -20.89
CA GLU A 99 -6.52 -4.61 -20.99
C GLU A 99 -6.17 -4.10 -19.59
N SER A 100 -5.14 -3.27 -19.49
CA SER A 100 -4.87 -2.51 -18.27
C SER A 100 -6.00 -1.54 -18.03
N GLY A 101 -6.45 -1.45 -16.79
CA GLY A 101 -7.39 -0.42 -16.43
C GLY A 101 -7.84 -0.52 -14.99
N THR A 102 -8.60 0.48 -14.58
CA THR A 102 -9.32 0.42 -13.33
C THR A 102 -10.69 -0.16 -13.60
N TYR A 103 -10.98 -1.25 -12.91
CA TYR A 103 -12.25 -1.92 -13.06
C TYR A 103 -12.98 -1.98 -11.71
N TRP A 104 -14.29 -2.04 -11.78
CA TRP A 104 -15.16 -2.23 -10.64
C TRP A 104 -16.13 -3.37 -10.92
N VAL A 105 -16.51 -4.04 -9.84
CA VAL A 105 -17.62 -4.98 -9.74
C VAL A 105 -18.59 -4.37 -8.74
N ALA A 106 -19.88 -4.34 -9.03
CA ALA A 106 -20.87 -3.85 -8.10
C ALA A 106 -22.02 -4.86 -7.98
N GLN A 107 -22.41 -5.16 -6.75
CA GLN A 107 -23.61 -5.91 -6.42
C GLN A 107 -24.75 -4.92 -6.19
N ARG A 108 -25.84 -5.09 -6.92
CA ARG A 108 -27.12 -4.47 -6.63
C ARG A 108 -27.87 -5.36 -5.65
N VAL A 109 -28.24 -4.82 -4.49
CA VAL A 109 -29.01 -5.49 -3.44
C VAL A 109 -30.38 -4.81 -3.35
N GLY A 110 -31.44 -5.53 -3.71
CA GLY A 110 -32.79 -4.97 -3.77
C GLY A 110 -32.94 -3.81 -4.78
N ARG A 111 -33.79 -2.81 -4.47
CA ARG A 111 -34.12 -1.68 -5.37
C ARG A 111 -33.21 -0.45 -5.26
N ILE A 112 -32.41 -0.33 -4.20
CA ILE A 112 -31.74 0.94 -3.84
C ILE A 112 -30.24 0.74 -3.54
N ASP A 113 -29.83 -0.37 -2.93
CA ASP A 113 -28.46 -0.50 -2.43
C ASP A 113 -27.49 -1.01 -3.50
N ARG A 114 -26.35 -0.33 -3.64
CA ARG A 114 -25.19 -0.80 -4.42
C ARG A 114 -24.02 -1.08 -3.47
N ARG A 115 -23.44 -2.27 -3.58
CA ARG A 115 -22.15 -2.63 -2.95
C ARG A 115 -21.12 -2.65 -4.05
N ILE A 116 -19.95 -2.04 -3.87
CA ILE A 116 -18.92 -1.95 -4.92
C ILE A 116 -17.70 -2.75 -4.46
N VAL A 117 -17.37 -3.84 -5.14
CA VAL A 117 -16.04 -4.45 -5.05
C VAL A 117 -15.18 -3.87 -6.17
N ALA A 118 -14.32 -2.91 -5.84
CA ALA A 118 -13.33 -2.37 -6.76
C ALA A 118 -12.30 -3.46 -7.09
N ALA A 119 -12.09 -3.73 -8.37
CA ALA A 119 -11.15 -4.74 -8.85
C ALA A 119 -10.20 -4.08 -9.85
N PHE A 120 -9.00 -3.74 -9.43
CA PHE A 120 -7.98 -3.18 -10.29
C PHE A 120 -7.33 -4.30 -11.07
N ALA A 121 -7.65 -4.47 -12.36
CA ALA A 121 -6.86 -5.31 -13.24
C ALA A 121 -5.77 -4.43 -13.88
N VAL A 122 -4.63 -4.37 -13.21
CA VAL A 122 -3.49 -3.61 -13.71
C VAL A 122 -2.74 -4.48 -14.71
N ALA A 123 -2.70 -4.06 -15.98
CA ALA A 123 -1.54 -4.45 -16.78
C ALA A 123 -0.32 -3.79 -16.23
N GLY A 124 0.61 -4.63 -15.77
CA GLY A 124 2.02 -4.31 -15.83
C GLY A 124 2.41 -4.08 -17.28
N GLY A 125 2.16 -2.87 -17.77
CA GLY A 125 2.79 -2.32 -18.95
C GLY A 125 3.98 -1.52 -18.47
N ARG A 126 5.11 -2.18 -18.24
CA ARG A 126 6.39 -1.49 -18.03
C ARG A 126 6.69 -0.66 -19.27
N ASP A 127 6.58 0.66 -19.17
CA ASP A 127 7.22 1.51 -20.17
C ASP A 127 8.72 1.42 -19.94
N ARG A 128 9.40 0.62 -20.77
CA ARG A 128 10.84 0.36 -20.65
C ARG A 128 11.69 1.63 -20.66
N GLU A 129 11.22 2.71 -21.29
CA GLU A 129 11.94 3.99 -21.33
C GLU A 129 11.68 4.81 -20.07
N ALA A 130 10.46 4.76 -19.53
CA ALA A 130 10.15 5.28 -18.20
C ALA A 130 10.88 4.49 -17.10
N ASP A 131 11.00 3.17 -17.23
CA ASP A 131 11.73 2.29 -16.31
C ASP A 131 13.22 2.59 -16.28
N ALA A 132 13.85 2.80 -17.43
CA ALA A 132 15.29 3.06 -17.48
C ALA A 132 15.66 4.39 -16.79
N ARG A 133 14.79 5.41 -16.90
CA ARG A 133 14.92 6.67 -16.15
C ARG A 133 14.53 6.51 -14.68
N SER A 134 13.45 5.79 -14.42
CA SER A 134 12.86 5.62 -13.08
C SER A 134 13.54 4.58 -12.23
N PHE A 135 14.36 3.71 -12.81
CA PHE A 135 15.06 2.60 -12.16
C PHE A 135 16.40 2.32 -12.87
N PRO A 136 17.37 3.26 -12.81
CA PRO A 136 18.67 3.03 -13.43
C PRO A 136 19.33 1.78 -12.84
N PRO A 137 20.07 0.96 -13.62
CA PRO A 137 20.75 -0.21 -13.08
C PRO A 137 21.68 0.14 -11.92
N VAL A 138 21.87 -0.78 -10.98
CA VAL A 138 22.90 -0.65 -9.94
C VAL A 138 24.29 -0.63 -10.61
N THR A 139 25.11 0.35 -10.23
CA THR A 139 26.43 0.61 -10.79
C THR A 139 27.53 0.49 -9.73
N ARG A 140 28.80 0.58 -10.16
CA ARG A 140 29.96 0.64 -9.26
C ARG A 140 30.00 1.89 -8.38
N HIS A 141 29.26 2.94 -8.73
CA HIS A 141 29.22 4.20 -7.98
C HIS A 141 28.17 4.17 -6.86
N ASP A 142 27.31 3.14 -6.83
CA ASP A 142 26.39 2.90 -5.72
C ASP A 142 27.14 2.37 -4.48
N SER A 143 26.56 2.60 -3.30
CA SER A 143 27.14 2.15 -2.03
C SER A 143 27.33 0.63 -2.00
N GLU A 144 28.27 0.16 -1.18
CA GLU A 144 28.49 -1.29 -1.01
C GLU A 144 27.22 -2.03 -0.60
N LYS A 145 26.42 -1.44 0.28
CA LYS A 145 25.12 -1.98 0.70
C LYS A 145 24.16 -2.15 -0.48
N ILE A 146 23.99 -1.12 -1.32
CA ILE A 146 23.16 -1.21 -2.53
C ILE A 146 23.68 -2.29 -3.49
N ARG A 147 25.01 -2.36 -3.68
CA ARG A 147 25.63 -3.38 -4.54
C ARG A 147 25.43 -4.80 -4.01
N ARG A 148 25.51 -5.00 -2.69
CA ARG A 148 25.25 -6.27 -2.01
C ARG A 148 23.80 -6.72 -2.18
N TYR A 149 22.84 -5.80 -2.03
CA TYR A 149 21.40 -6.07 -2.12
C TYR A 149 20.80 -5.65 -3.47
N ARG A 150 21.56 -5.80 -4.57
CA ARG A 150 21.19 -5.28 -5.89
C ARG A 150 19.80 -5.71 -6.39
N SER A 151 19.32 -6.90 -6.01
CA SER A 151 18.01 -7.42 -6.41
C SER A 151 16.87 -6.60 -5.83
N ALA A 152 17.05 -6.01 -4.64
CA ALA A 152 16.06 -5.11 -4.03
C ALA A 152 15.90 -3.79 -4.81
N TYR A 153 16.84 -3.46 -5.70
CA TYR A 153 16.84 -2.24 -6.50
C TYR A 153 16.51 -2.48 -7.97
N GLU A 154 15.96 -3.66 -8.29
CA GLU A 154 15.37 -3.94 -9.60
C GLU A 154 14.04 -3.18 -9.75
N PRO A 155 13.61 -2.86 -10.98
CA PRO A 155 12.30 -2.26 -11.20
C PRO A 155 11.19 -3.09 -10.57
N PRO A 156 10.14 -2.47 -10.02
CA PRO A 156 9.03 -3.18 -9.43
C PRO A 156 8.40 -4.13 -10.45
N ALA A 157 7.87 -5.24 -9.95
CA ALA A 157 7.26 -6.27 -10.80
C ALA A 157 6.06 -5.74 -11.59
N TRP A 158 5.43 -4.66 -11.11
CA TRP A 158 4.24 -4.07 -11.70
C TRP A 158 4.20 -2.55 -11.47
N GLN A 159 3.44 -1.88 -12.34
CA GLN A 159 3.16 -0.45 -12.28
C GLN A 159 1.76 -0.23 -12.86
N ALA A 160 0.97 0.62 -12.21
CA ALA A 160 -0.39 0.95 -12.62
C ALA A 160 -0.58 2.45 -12.83
N PHE A 161 -1.67 2.83 -13.49
CA PHE A 161 -2.18 4.19 -13.49
C PHE A 161 -3.54 4.24 -12.79
N ALA A 162 -3.67 5.11 -11.80
CA ALA A 162 -4.87 5.23 -10.99
C ALA A 162 -5.66 6.50 -11.40
N PRO A 163 -6.94 6.36 -11.81
CA PRO A 163 -7.77 7.51 -12.12
C PRO A 163 -8.17 8.26 -10.84
N ARG A 164 -8.52 9.55 -10.98
CA ARG A 164 -8.90 10.40 -9.83
C ARG A 164 -10.08 9.90 -9.01
N TRP A 165 -11.05 9.23 -9.64
CA TRP A 165 -12.18 8.68 -8.91
C TRP A 165 -11.79 7.54 -7.96
N ALA A 166 -10.62 6.92 -8.15
CA ALA A 166 -10.11 5.86 -7.27
C ALA A 166 -9.36 6.41 -6.04
N ASP A 167 -9.17 7.73 -5.92
CA ASP A 167 -8.32 8.33 -4.88
C ASP A 167 -8.74 7.99 -3.46
N ALA A 168 -10.04 7.92 -3.21
CA ALA A 168 -10.57 7.61 -1.90
C ALA A 168 -10.39 6.14 -1.50
N PHE A 169 -9.85 5.28 -2.39
CA PHE A 169 -9.97 3.84 -2.21
C PHE A 169 -8.99 3.28 -1.18
N PRO A 170 -9.43 2.64 -0.06
CA PRO A 170 -8.54 2.15 0.95
C PRO A 170 -7.77 0.97 0.37
N MET A 171 -6.48 1.00 0.63
CA MET A 171 -5.56 -0.07 0.30
C MET A 171 -5.23 -0.90 1.53
N SER A 172 -5.13 -0.23 2.68
CA SER A 172 -4.84 -0.80 3.99
C SER A 172 -5.47 0.10 5.08
N HIS A 173 -5.20 -0.18 6.35
CA HIS A 173 -5.67 0.65 7.47
C HIS A 173 -5.19 2.11 7.29
N GLY A 174 -6.10 3.07 7.17
CA GLY A 174 -5.77 4.49 7.01
C GLY A 174 -5.15 4.88 5.66
N VAL A 175 -4.73 3.92 4.83
CA VAL A 175 -4.06 4.16 3.54
C VAL A 175 -5.06 4.09 2.40
N ARG A 176 -5.03 5.07 1.51
CA ARG A 176 -5.82 5.14 0.28
C ARG A 176 -4.93 5.07 -0.97
N VAL A 177 -5.55 4.80 -2.12
CA VAL A 177 -4.86 4.78 -3.42
C VAL A 177 -4.15 6.09 -3.69
N ALA A 178 -4.77 7.23 -3.34
CA ALA A 178 -4.14 8.54 -3.49
C ALA A 178 -2.79 8.63 -2.77
N ASP A 179 -2.63 7.97 -1.62
CA ASP A 179 -1.43 8.06 -0.78
C ASP A 179 -0.22 7.34 -1.41
N PHE A 180 -0.46 6.38 -2.33
CA PHE A 180 0.59 5.71 -3.12
C PHE A 180 0.53 6.05 -4.60
N CYS A 181 -0.14 7.14 -4.98
CA CYS A 181 -0.04 7.63 -6.34
C CYS A 181 1.03 8.72 -6.42
N SER A 182 1.78 8.73 -7.52
CA SER A 182 2.61 9.88 -7.82
C SER A 182 1.72 11.12 -7.94
N HIS A 183 2.18 12.22 -7.34
CA HIS A 183 1.48 13.51 -7.34
C HIS A 183 1.78 14.34 -8.61
N ASP A 184 2.41 13.72 -9.60
CA ASP A 184 2.69 14.29 -10.91
C ASP A 184 1.59 13.96 -11.94
N GLY A 185 1.81 14.36 -13.20
CA GLY A 185 0.80 14.30 -14.25
C GLY A 185 0.31 12.90 -14.61
N ASP A 186 1.11 11.87 -14.37
CA ASP A 186 0.82 10.51 -14.83
C ASP A 186 0.08 9.66 -13.79
N ARG A 187 0.05 10.05 -12.51
CA ARG A 187 -0.69 9.36 -11.44
C ARG A 187 -0.45 7.85 -11.40
N CYS A 188 0.82 7.52 -11.41
CA CYS A 188 1.30 6.16 -11.33
C CYS A 188 1.12 5.61 -9.90
N LEU A 189 0.62 4.38 -9.80
CA LEU A 189 0.53 3.60 -8.57
C LEU A 189 1.51 2.43 -8.64
N VAL A 190 2.43 2.38 -7.67
CA VAL A 190 3.27 1.22 -7.38
C VAL A 190 3.20 1.00 -5.87
N VAL A 191 2.89 -0.21 -5.44
CA VAL A 191 2.94 -0.54 -4.01
C VAL A 191 3.42 -1.96 -3.80
N ASP A 192 4.29 -2.16 -2.82
CA ASP A 192 4.60 -3.49 -2.32
C ASP A 192 3.56 -3.88 -1.25
N PRO A 193 2.88 -5.03 -1.36
CA PRO A 193 1.91 -5.43 -0.34
C PRO A 193 2.53 -5.57 1.07
N ASP A 194 3.81 -5.93 1.19
CA ASP A 194 4.44 -6.12 2.50
C ASP A 194 4.52 -4.80 3.29
N VAL A 195 4.67 -3.63 2.62
CA VAL A 195 4.67 -2.33 3.33
C VAL A 195 3.28 -1.96 3.84
N LEU A 196 2.23 -2.35 3.11
CA LEU A 196 0.83 -2.14 3.55
C LEU A 196 0.47 -3.03 4.73
N ASP A 197 0.97 -4.27 4.74
CA ASP A 197 0.81 -5.22 5.84
C ASP A 197 1.56 -4.77 7.09
N LEU A 198 2.81 -4.31 6.95
CA LEU A 198 3.58 -3.73 8.04
C LEU A 198 2.87 -2.49 8.62
N PHE A 199 2.37 -1.60 7.75
CA PHE A 199 1.64 -0.41 8.17
C PHE A 199 0.36 -0.74 8.96
N ALA A 200 -0.42 -1.71 8.47
CA ALA A 200 -1.58 -2.21 9.21
C ALA A 200 -1.19 -2.80 10.57
N ARG A 201 -0.07 -3.53 10.64
CA ARG A 201 0.42 -4.07 11.91
C ARG A 201 0.83 -2.98 12.88
N ILE A 202 1.50 -1.92 12.43
CA ILE A 202 1.83 -0.76 13.28
C ILE A 202 0.56 -0.15 13.86
N ALA A 203 -0.47 0.04 13.04
CA ALA A 203 -1.75 0.56 13.51
C ALA A 203 -2.36 -0.31 14.63
N THR A 204 -2.31 -1.64 14.51
CA THR A 204 -2.76 -2.57 15.56
C THR A 204 -1.94 -2.45 16.86
N GLU A 205 -0.63 -2.28 16.75
CA GLU A 205 0.24 -2.13 17.94
C GLU A 205 0.01 -0.78 18.64
N LEU A 206 -0.28 0.29 17.88
CA LEU A 206 -0.66 1.59 18.43
C LEU A 206 -2.00 1.54 19.18
N GLU A 207 -2.97 0.75 18.73
CA GLU A 207 -4.20 0.50 19.52
C GLU A 207 -3.90 -0.12 20.87
N GLY A 208 -2.89 -0.99 20.94
CA GLY A 208 -2.37 -1.55 22.18
C GLY A 208 -1.78 -0.49 23.12
N TRP A 209 -1.36 0.66 22.60
CA TRP A 209 -0.89 1.82 23.36
C TRP A 209 -2.03 2.79 23.74
N GLY A 210 -3.28 2.47 23.36
CA GLY A 210 -4.43 3.35 23.55
C GLY A 210 -4.54 4.45 22.49
N ILE A 211 -3.70 4.42 21.46
CA ILE A 211 -3.74 5.35 20.33
C ILE A 211 -4.68 4.76 19.28
N PRO A 212 -5.73 5.49 18.84
CA PRO A 212 -6.63 4.96 17.83
C PRO A 212 -5.91 4.64 16.52
N ALA A 213 -6.18 3.50 15.89
CA ALA A 213 -5.52 3.11 14.65
C ALA A 213 -5.69 4.14 13.50
N HIS A 214 -6.79 4.91 13.50
CA HIS A 214 -7.03 5.97 12.53
C HIS A 214 -6.11 7.18 12.67
N ALA A 215 -5.39 7.31 13.80
CA ALA A 215 -4.36 8.31 14.00
C ALA A 215 -3.14 8.06 13.10
N LEU A 216 -2.93 6.81 12.63
CA LEU A 216 -1.82 6.50 11.75
C LEU A 216 -2.07 7.07 10.36
N ARG A 217 -1.39 8.17 10.04
CA ARG A 217 -1.64 8.97 8.84
C ARG A 217 -0.47 8.88 7.86
N PRO A 218 -0.69 8.32 6.65
CA PRO A 218 0.32 8.37 5.61
C PRO A 218 0.51 9.80 5.10
N ILE A 219 1.78 10.19 4.92
CA ILE A 219 2.20 11.46 4.34
C ILE A 219 2.62 11.26 2.89
N SER A 220 3.34 10.17 2.61
CA SER A 220 3.84 9.89 1.26
C SER A 220 4.11 8.39 1.08
N GLY A 221 3.48 7.79 0.08
CA GLY A 221 3.82 6.48 -0.46
C GLY A 221 4.70 6.61 -1.70
N TYR A 222 4.29 6.03 -2.82
CA TYR A 222 5.08 6.01 -4.06
C TYR A 222 5.44 7.41 -4.61
N ARG A 223 6.67 7.53 -5.10
CA ARG A 223 7.15 8.70 -5.84
C ARG A 223 7.73 8.28 -7.18
N SER A 224 7.26 8.90 -8.26
CA SER A 224 7.92 8.76 -9.57
C SER A 224 9.35 9.31 -9.53
N HIS A 225 10.11 9.14 -10.61
CA HIS A 225 11.45 9.73 -10.71
C HIS A 225 11.43 11.25 -10.49
N ASP A 226 10.55 11.95 -11.23
CA ASP A 226 10.51 13.41 -11.23
C ASP A 226 9.92 13.94 -9.92
N HIS A 227 8.88 13.30 -9.38
CA HIS A 227 8.34 13.62 -8.06
C HIS A 227 9.39 13.41 -6.95
N ASN A 228 10.10 12.27 -6.94
CA ASN A 228 11.15 12.05 -5.95
C ASN A 228 12.26 13.10 -6.05
N ARG A 229 12.59 13.55 -7.26
CA ARG A 229 13.59 14.60 -7.49
C ARG A 229 13.11 15.98 -7.02
N SER A 230 11.83 16.33 -7.23
CA SER A 230 11.29 17.61 -6.75
C SER A 230 11.30 17.71 -5.23
N GLU A 231 11.08 16.58 -4.55
CA GLU A 231 11.18 16.46 -3.09
C GLU A 231 12.63 16.37 -2.57
N GLY A 232 13.63 16.45 -3.44
CA GLY A 232 15.05 16.32 -3.05
C GLY A 232 15.43 14.91 -2.56
N GLY A 233 14.62 13.89 -2.88
CA GLY A 233 14.81 12.53 -2.45
C GLY A 233 16.05 11.86 -3.06
N ALA A 234 16.61 10.89 -2.35
CA ALA A 234 17.79 10.15 -2.79
C ALA A 234 17.58 9.41 -4.13
N ALA A 235 18.65 9.27 -4.91
CA ALA A 235 18.63 8.55 -6.20
C ALA A 235 18.26 7.06 -6.08
N ARG A 236 18.28 6.49 -4.88
CA ARG A 236 17.89 5.11 -4.57
C ARG A 236 16.79 5.04 -3.50
N SER A 237 15.99 6.11 -3.40
CA SER A 237 14.84 6.19 -2.49
C SER A 237 13.88 5.02 -2.68
N ARG A 238 13.42 4.43 -1.57
CA ARG A 238 12.49 3.29 -1.58
C ARG A 238 11.08 3.66 -2.01
N HIS A 239 10.67 4.93 -1.84
CA HIS A 239 9.40 5.42 -2.40
C HIS A 239 9.26 5.19 -3.91
N ARG A 240 10.37 5.14 -4.66
CA ARG A 240 10.33 4.85 -6.09
C ARG A 240 10.00 3.40 -6.42
N TYR A 241 10.28 2.49 -5.50
CA TYR A 241 10.06 1.06 -5.69
C TYR A 241 8.68 0.62 -5.16
N GLY A 242 7.92 1.53 -4.55
CA GLY A 242 6.58 1.29 -4.01
C GLY A 242 6.57 0.57 -2.66
N ASP A 243 7.75 0.26 -2.11
CA ASP A 243 7.89 -0.50 -0.88
C ASP A 243 8.14 0.37 0.35
N ALA A 244 7.82 1.66 0.27
CA ALA A 244 8.04 2.63 1.35
C ALA A 244 6.86 3.53 1.62
N ILE A 245 6.73 3.95 2.88
CA ILE A 245 5.74 4.92 3.33
C ILE A 245 6.33 5.82 4.42
N ASP A 246 6.10 7.12 4.28
CA ASP A 246 6.34 8.13 5.31
C ASP A 246 5.01 8.40 6.01
N PHE A 247 5.00 8.49 7.33
CA PHE A 247 3.78 8.71 8.11
C PHE A 247 4.01 9.45 9.43
N ILE A 248 2.92 9.87 10.04
CA ILE A 248 2.83 10.41 11.40
C ILE A 248 1.72 9.70 12.18
N VAL A 249 1.75 9.83 13.50
CA VAL A 249 0.61 9.56 14.38
C VAL A 249 -0.04 10.91 14.67
N ASP A 250 -1.28 11.09 14.25
CA ASP A 250 -2.03 12.36 14.18
C ASP A 250 -3.50 12.09 14.56
N ALA A 251 -3.77 11.91 15.86
CA ALA A 251 -5.07 11.51 16.39
C ALA A 251 -6.08 12.66 16.40
N ASP A 252 -5.61 13.91 16.53
CA ASP A 252 -6.44 15.11 16.52
C ASP A 252 -6.63 15.73 15.12
N ALA A 253 -5.95 15.18 14.11
CA ALA A 253 -6.01 15.55 12.71
C ALA A 253 -5.49 16.97 12.40
N ASP A 254 -4.58 17.50 13.23
CA ASP A 254 -3.94 18.80 13.00
C ASP A 254 -2.79 18.74 11.96
N GLY A 255 -2.41 17.52 11.56
CA GLY A 255 -1.35 17.27 10.57
C GLY A 255 0.06 17.27 11.14
N ARG A 256 0.20 17.16 12.47
CA ARG A 256 1.47 17.08 13.20
C ARG A 256 1.54 15.75 13.93
N MET A 257 2.76 15.35 14.28
CA MET A 257 2.97 14.20 15.15
C MET A 257 2.34 14.50 16.52
N ASP A 258 1.70 13.50 17.14
CA ASP A 258 1.23 13.58 18.52
C ASP A 258 2.36 13.36 19.53
N ASP A 259 2.17 13.82 20.77
CA ASP A 259 2.95 13.40 21.94
C ASP A 259 2.60 11.94 22.30
N LEU A 260 3.56 11.04 22.09
CA LEU A 260 3.42 9.59 22.24
C LEU A 260 4.05 9.06 23.52
N ASP A 261 4.91 9.82 24.21
CA ASP A 261 5.43 9.44 25.53
C ASP A 261 4.73 10.11 26.72
N GLY A 262 3.87 11.08 26.45
CA GLY A 262 3.04 11.78 27.43
C GLY A 262 3.80 12.78 28.28
N ASP A 263 4.95 13.28 27.81
CA ASP A 263 5.75 14.28 28.53
C ASP A 263 5.27 15.73 28.32
N GLY A 264 4.33 15.95 27.39
CA GLY A 264 3.72 17.22 27.06
C GLY A 264 4.43 18.00 25.94
N ASP A 265 5.54 17.49 25.42
CA ASP A 265 6.27 18.05 24.28
C ASP A 265 6.19 17.08 23.08
N THR A 266 5.88 17.59 21.89
CA THR A 266 6.02 16.77 20.68
C THR A 266 7.40 16.99 20.07
N ASP A 267 8.24 15.95 20.09
CA ASP A 267 9.62 16.03 19.63
C ASP A 267 10.18 14.70 19.05
N GLY A 268 11.51 14.57 18.99
CA GLY A 268 12.18 13.37 18.49
C GLY A 268 11.91 12.11 19.31
N ASN A 269 11.54 12.25 20.59
CA ASN A 269 11.15 11.16 21.49
C ASN A 269 10.00 10.34 20.93
N ASP A 270 8.99 11.02 20.40
CA ASP A 270 7.81 10.41 19.79
C ASP A 270 8.18 9.57 18.57
N LEU A 271 9.03 10.14 17.71
CA LEU A 271 9.53 9.45 16.53
C LEU A 271 10.30 8.18 16.91
N TRP A 272 11.15 8.23 17.94
CA TRP A 272 11.91 7.05 18.37
C TRP A 272 11.03 5.95 18.94
N ARG A 273 9.90 6.26 19.61
CA ARG A 273 8.99 5.22 20.10
C ARG A 273 8.45 4.38 18.95
N VAL A 274 7.99 5.05 17.90
CA VAL A 274 7.47 4.39 16.70
C VAL A 274 8.61 3.65 15.98
N ALA A 275 9.79 4.25 15.88
CA ALA A 275 10.95 3.61 15.24
C ALA A 275 11.35 2.30 15.93
N LEU A 276 11.34 2.28 17.27
CA LEU A 276 11.62 1.06 18.05
C LEU A 276 10.56 -0.03 17.82
N LEU A 277 9.29 0.34 17.78
CA LEU A 277 8.20 -0.58 17.43
C LEU A 277 8.43 -1.17 16.03
N VAL A 278 8.76 -0.34 15.05
CA VAL A 278 9.06 -0.78 13.69
C VAL A 278 10.23 -1.77 13.67
N GLU A 279 11.33 -1.49 14.37
CA GLU A 279 12.47 -2.42 14.44
C GLU A 279 12.08 -3.78 15.02
N ASP A 280 11.26 -3.80 16.07
CA ASP A 280 10.77 -5.03 16.70
C ASP A 280 9.88 -5.83 15.72
N LEU A 281 8.98 -5.17 15.00
CA LEU A 281 8.12 -5.79 13.99
C LEU A 281 8.92 -6.35 12.81
N GLN A 282 9.86 -5.59 12.26
CA GLN A 282 10.72 -6.02 11.14
C GLN A 282 11.68 -7.14 11.57
N ALA A 283 12.06 -7.24 12.85
CA ALA A 283 12.82 -8.36 13.37
C ALA A 283 12.00 -9.66 13.43
N GLY A 284 10.70 -9.53 13.75
CA GLY A 284 9.78 -10.67 13.88
C GLY A 284 9.26 -11.24 12.57
N ASN A 285 9.37 -10.50 11.45
CA ASN A 285 8.88 -10.95 10.15
C ASN A 285 9.88 -10.66 9.02
N ALA A 286 10.32 -11.72 8.34
CA ALA A 286 11.27 -11.62 7.25
C ALA A 286 10.75 -10.84 6.03
N SER A 287 9.43 -10.87 5.75
CA SER A 287 8.85 -10.12 4.63
C SER A 287 8.81 -8.61 4.89
N TRP A 288 8.73 -8.22 6.16
CA TRP A 288 8.78 -6.81 6.58
C TRP A 288 10.19 -6.26 6.74
N ARG A 289 11.24 -7.07 6.52
CA ARG A 289 12.61 -6.62 6.73
C ARG A 289 12.94 -5.44 5.81
N GLY A 290 13.23 -4.28 6.37
CA GLY A 290 13.70 -3.14 5.58
C GLY A 290 14.22 -1.97 6.41
N GLY A 291 14.00 -0.76 5.91
CA GLY A 291 14.54 0.47 6.48
C GLY A 291 13.60 1.17 7.46
N CYS A 292 14.19 1.89 8.41
CA CYS A 292 13.49 2.86 9.26
C CYS A 292 14.26 4.18 9.31
N GLY A 293 13.61 5.25 8.87
CA GLY A 293 14.19 6.59 8.79
C GLY A 293 13.40 7.61 9.60
N LEU A 294 14.06 8.60 10.18
CA LEU A 294 13.40 9.65 10.98
C LEU A 294 13.70 11.04 10.44
N TYR A 295 12.65 11.79 10.10
CA TYR A 295 12.75 13.12 9.53
C TYR A 295 12.16 14.15 10.48
N LEU A 296 12.87 15.24 10.74
CA LEU A 296 12.30 16.43 11.36
C LEU A 296 11.70 17.32 10.27
N SER A 297 10.59 17.98 10.60
CA SER A 297 9.96 18.97 9.75
C SER A 297 9.29 20.03 10.61
N ASP A 298 9.40 21.30 10.24
CA ASP A 298 8.68 22.36 10.95
C ASP A 298 7.15 22.21 10.79
N THR A 299 6.70 21.58 9.70
CA THR A 299 5.28 21.43 9.38
C THR A 299 4.61 20.30 10.16
N THR A 300 5.26 19.15 10.29
CA THR A 300 4.70 17.96 10.96
C THR A 300 5.38 17.64 12.29
N ILE A 301 6.34 18.46 12.73
CA ILE A 301 7.33 18.20 13.80
C ILE A 301 8.34 17.12 13.38
N GLY A 302 7.85 16.00 12.89
CA GLY A 302 8.65 15.01 12.19
C GLY A 302 7.78 13.97 11.50
N SER A 303 8.42 13.00 10.87
CA SER A 303 7.76 11.84 10.27
C SER A 303 8.67 10.61 10.36
N VAL A 304 8.02 9.45 10.36
CA VAL A 304 8.68 8.16 10.34
C VAL A 304 8.58 7.57 8.94
N HIS A 305 9.72 7.17 8.42
CA HIS A 305 9.85 6.39 7.20
C HIS A 305 9.97 4.92 7.53
N ILE A 306 9.24 4.09 6.81
CA ILE A 306 9.45 2.65 6.78
C ILE A 306 9.49 2.14 5.36
N ASP A 307 10.20 1.05 5.15
CA ASP A 307 10.15 0.30 3.90
C ASP A 307 10.43 -1.19 4.11
N THR A 308 10.14 -2.01 3.10
CA THR A 308 10.36 -3.47 3.13
C THR A 308 11.44 -3.93 2.15
N ARG A 309 12.54 -3.16 2.02
CA ARG A 309 13.63 -3.37 1.02
C ARG A 309 14.41 -4.70 1.12
N GLY A 310 14.04 -5.61 2.01
CA GLY A 310 14.68 -6.90 2.25
C GLY A 310 15.96 -6.85 3.08
N HIS A 311 16.38 -5.67 3.56
CA HIS A 311 17.58 -5.53 4.37
C HIS A 311 17.51 -4.29 5.28
N ARG A 312 18.07 -4.41 6.50
CA ARG A 312 18.01 -3.33 7.49
C ARG A 312 18.69 -2.08 6.98
N ALA A 313 18.13 -0.91 7.25
CA ALA A 313 18.78 0.38 7.09
C ALA A 313 18.20 1.38 8.08
N ARG A 314 19.05 2.21 8.70
CA ARG A 314 18.62 3.24 9.65
C ARG A 314 19.27 4.57 9.30
N TRP A 315 18.52 5.65 9.47
CA TRP A 315 19.02 7.01 9.31
C TRP A 315 18.10 8.01 10.02
N GLY A 316 18.65 9.17 10.39
CA GLY A 316 17.88 10.28 10.91
C GLY A 316 18.34 11.62 10.33
N THR A 317 17.55 12.66 10.53
CA THR A 317 17.95 14.05 10.23
C THR A 317 18.55 14.71 11.47
N GLY A 318 19.71 15.36 11.32
CA GLY A 318 20.35 16.12 12.38
C GLY A 318 20.58 15.31 13.66
N ALA A 319 20.05 15.80 14.78
CA ALA A 319 20.19 15.15 16.09
C ALA A 319 19.48 13.79 16.20
N LEU A 320 18.47 13.52 15.34
CA LEU A 320 17.77 12.24 15.32
C LEU A 320 18.71 11.09 14.96
N ASP A 321 19.64 11.32 14.03
CA ASP A 321 20.54 10.29 13.52
C ASP A 321 21.38 9.70 14.65
N ALA A 322 22.19 10.54 15.31
CA ALA A 322 23.13 10.09 16.34
C ALA A 322 22.43 9.40 17.53
N ARG A 323 21.25 9.87 17.93
CA ARG A 323 20.50 9.25 19.04
C ARG A 323 19.79 7.97 18.58
N TRP A 324 19.22 7.93 17.38
CA TRP A 324 18.60 6.72 16.82
C TRP A 324 19.62 5.57 16.76
N ASP A 325 20.80 5.89 16.26
CA ASP A 325 21.92 4.97 16.12
C ASP A 325 22.40 4.42 17.48
N ARG A 326 22.41 5.28 18.51
CA ARG A 326 22.74 4.88 19.90
C ARG A 326 21.67 3.96 20.49
N LEU A 327 20.40 4.33 20.39
CA LEU A 327 19.27 3.53 20.91
C LEU A 327 19.22 2.14 20.27
N ALA A 328 19.45 2.05 18.97
CA ALA A 328 19.53 0.78 18.26
C ALA A 328 20.64 -0.11 18.83
N ARG A 329 21.85 0.45 19.03
CA ARG A 329 22.98 -0.28 19.64
C ARG A 329 22.71 -0.74 21.06
N GLU A 330 22.07 0.09 21.89
CA GLU A 330 21.67 -0.26 23.26
C GLU A 330 20.69 -1.44 23.31
N ARG A 331 19.83 -1.59 22.29
CA ARG A 331 18.94 -2.75 22.14
C ARG A 331 19.57 -3.95 21.43
N GLY A 332 20.86 -3.89 21.08
CA GLY A 332 21.52 -4.95 20.33
C GLY A 332 21.05 -5.08 18.88
N ILE A 333 20.42 -4.04 18.33
CA ILE A 333 19.99 -3.99 16.93
C ILE A 333 21.22 -3.63 16.09
N THR A 334 21.64 -4.56 15.23
CA THR A 334 22.78 -4.37 14.33
C THR A 334 22.32 -3.99 12.91
N ASP A 335 23.27 -3.59 12.05
CA ASP A 335 23.02 -3.24 10.65
C ASP A 335 22.92 -4.45 9.70
N GLU A 336 23.11 -5.66 10.23
CA GLU A 336 23.04 -6.94 9.51
C GLU A 336 21.65 -7.60 9.61
#